data_AF-A0A261GVD4-F1
#
_entry.id   AF-A0A261GVD4-F1
#
_cell.length_a   1.000
_cell.length_b   1.000
_cell.length_c   1.000
_cell.angle_alpha   90.00
_cell.angle_beta   90.00
_cell.angle_gamma   90.00
#
_symmetry.space_group_name_H-M   'P 1'
#
loop_
_entity.id
_entity.type
_entity.pdbx_description
1 polymer ?
#
loop_
_entity_poly.entity_id
_entity_poly.type
_entity_poly.pdbx_seq_one_letter_code
_entity_poly.pdbx_strand_id
1 'polypeptide(L)'
;MIVNSSPVVSALSRFQKVEILNSCHYPATVGMKGSVIWSDLLHQHQNDAVIEKWLHIVELDKSVEGRKFVTCLEENLRPEQAYSNERCHVGTRNEISFDTESGHEGCLRRAGEFWQCFYISWKNVPIVQIESGVWKSGIYGHRIDIPVGTEISQAFAKDLIECELGTYPLEVISGPDSLVLK
;
A
#
# COMPACT_ATOMS: atom_id res chain seq x y z
N MET A 1 5.58 17.54 30.05
CA MET A 1 6.99 17.21 29.75
C MET A 1 6.98 16.72 28.31
N ILE A 2 7.46 17.53 27.36
CA ILE A 2 7.46 17.15 25.93
C ILE A 2 8.70 16.29 25.71
N VAL A 3 8.50 14.99 25.52
CA VAL A 3 9.58 14.08 25.16
C VAL A 3 9.83 14.32 23.68
N ASN A 4 10.94 14.99 23.34
CA ASN A 4 11.43 15.05 21.97
C ASN A 4 11.99 13.67 21.62
N SER A 5 11.13 12.73 21.21
CA SER A 5 11.59 11.51 20.55
C SER A 5 12.17 11.91 19.19
N SER A 6 13.40 11.46 18.92
CA SER A 6 13.94 11.54 17.56
C SER A 6 13.02 10.76 16.63
N PRO A 7 12.78 11.22 15.39
CA PRO A 7 11.94 10.48 14.46
C PRO A 7 12.49 9.08 14.29
N VAL A 8 11.64 8.08 14.50
CA VAL A 8 12.00 6.69 14.18
C VAL A 8 12.13 6.60 12.67
N VAL A 9 13.31 6.22 12.19
CA VAL A 9 13.63 6.10 10.75
C VAL A 9 13.72 4.62 10.43
N SER A 10 13.11 4.19 9.33
CA SER A 10 13.25 2.81 8.87
C SER A 10 14.71 2.53 8.51
N ALA A 11 15.20 1.35 8.90
CA ALA A 11 16.51 0.88 8.46
C ALA A 11 16.48 0.44 6.97
N LEU A 12 15.28 0.23 6.42
CA LEU A 12 15.07 -0.22 5.05
C LEU A 12 14.67 0.93 4.13
N SER A 13 15.33 0.99 2.99
CA SER A 13 15.02 1.96 1.94
C SER A 13 14.12 1.37 0.87
N ARG A 14 13.35 2.23 0.20
CA ARG A 14 12.57 1.83 -0.98
C ARG A 14 13.48 1.20 -2.04
N PHE A 15 12.99 0.13 -2.64
CA PHE A 15 13.66 -0.75 -3.61
C PHE A 15 14.84 -1.55 -3.07
N GLN A 16 15.16 -1.46 -1.77
CA GLN A 16 16.16 -2.32 -1.18
C GLN A 16 15.72 -3.79 -1.27
N LYS A 17 16.65 -4.65 -1.67
CA LYS A 17 16.45 -6.09 -1.70
C LYS A 17 16.42 -6.63 -0.28
N VAL A 18 15.48 -7.53 -0.04
CA VAL A 18 15.29 -8.18 1.26
C VAL A 18 14.98 -9.65 1.10
N GLU A 19 15.33 -10.42 2.11
CA GLU A 19 14.85 -11.80 2.30
C GLU A 19 13.89 -11.85 3.47
N ILE A 20 12.80 -12.59 3.31
CA ILE A 20 11.77 -12.76 4.34
C ILE A 20 12.24 -13.84 5.31
N LEU A 21 12.51 -13.47 6.56
CA LEU A 21 12.98 -14.38 7.60
C LEU A 21 11.83 -15.09 8.30
N ASN A 22 10.70 -14.40 8.46
CA ASN A 22 9.52 -14.91 9.14
C ASN A 22 8.26 -14.23 8.58
N SER A 23 7.16 -14.97 8.50
CA SER A 23 5.86 -14.41 8.18
C SER A 23 4.77 -15.31 8.72
N CYS A 24 4.08 -14.85 9.77
CA CYS A 24 2.95 -15.58 10.35
C CYS A 24 1.75 -15.60 9.40
N HIS A 25 1.54 -14.52 8.64
CA HIS A 25 0.43 -14.42 7.69
C HIS A 25 0.71 -15.14 6.37
N TYR A 26 1.99 -15.27 5.99
CA TYR A 26 2.40 -15.86 4.71
C TYR A 26 3.57 -16.85 4.86
N PRO A 27 3.41 -18.00 5.53
CA PRO A 27 4.52 -18.91 5.83
C PRO A 27 5.28 -19.42 4.59
N ALA A 28 4.57 -19.59 3.46
CA ALA A 28 5.16 -20.03 2.18
C ALA A 28 6.19 -19.03 1.60
N THR A 29 6.25 -17.80 2.14
CA THR A 29 7.16 -16.76 1.68
C THR A 29 8.47 -16.68 2.46
N VAL A 30 8.64 -17.48 3.52
CA VAL A 30 9.89 -17.54 4.27
C VAL A 30 11.04 -18.02 3.37
N GLY A 31 12.18 -17.32 3.41
CA GLY A 31 13.34 -17.53 2.52
C GLY A 31 13.17 -16.94 1.12
N MET A 32 12.00 -16.39 0.78
CA MET A 32 11.81 -15.70 -0.49
C MET A 32 12.47 -14.33 -0.47
N LYS A 33 12.90 -13.91 -1.65
CA LYS A 33 13.50 -12.59 -1.89
C LYS A 33 12.52 -11.67 -2.59
N GLY A 34 12.67 -10.38 -2.30
CA GLY A 34 11.90 -9.35 -2.95
C GLY A 34 12.51 -7.97 -2.75
N SER A 35 11.73 -6.94 -3.05
CA SER A 35 12.15 -5.54 -2.94
C SER A 35 11.12 -4.78 -2.12
N VAL A 36 11.58 -3.94 -1.19
CA VAL A 36 10.69 -3.04 -0.45
C VAL A 36 10.07 -2.05 -1.42
N ILE A 37 8.75 -2.00 -1.55
CA ILE A 37 8.07 -1.02 -2.43
C ILE A 37 7.34 0.08 -1.64
N TRP A 38 7.03 -0.20 -0.37
CA TRP A 38 6.29 0.66 0.55
C TRP A 38 6.77 0.36 1.98
N SER A 39 6.93 1.41 2.79
CA SER A 39 7.12 1.36 4.24
C SER A 39 6.08 2.22 4.96
N ASP A 40 5.54 1.77 6.08
CA ASP A 40 4.65 2.55 6.95
C ASP A 40 4.96 2.33 8.44
N LEU A 41 4.68 3.34 9.27
CA LEU A 41 4.97 3.32 10.70
C LEU A 41 3.72 2.95 11.49
N LEU A 42 3.73 1.76 12.07
CA LEU A 42 2.68 1.27 12.97
C LEU A 42 2.87 1.79 14.38
N HIS A 43 1.78 2.21 15.00
CA HIS A 43 1.72 2.56 16.41
C HIS A 43 0.93 1.48 17.15
N GLN A 44 1.63 0.58 17.85
CA GLN A 44 1.01 -0.50 18.61
C GLN A 44 0.95 -0.15 20.09
N HIS A 45 -0.24 -0.14 20.66
CA HIS A 45 -0.42 0.01 22.10
C HIS A 45 -0.16 -1.32 22.82
N GLN A 46 0.79 -1.35 23.76
CA GLN A 46 1.09 -2.51 24.60
C GLN A 46 1.36 -2.04 26.04
N ASN A 47 0.54 -2.49 26.99
CA ASN A 47 0.68 -2.19 28.43
C ASN A 47 0.89 -0.68 28.71
N ASP A 48 0.00 0.16 28.18
CA ASP A 48 0.03 1.63 28.28
C ASP A 48 1.22 2.33 27.59
N ALA A 49 2.10 1.58 26.90
CA ALA A 49 3.14 2.12 26.04
C ALA A 49 2.72 2.07 24.56
N VAL A 50 3.13 3.08 23.79
CA VAL A 50 3.07 3.05 22.32
C VAL A 50 4.42 2.55 21.81
N ILE A 51 4.40 1.42 21.12
CA ILE A 51 5.56 0.84 20.45
C ILE A 51 5.42 1.15 18.96
N GLU A 52 6.43 1.80 18.41
CA GLU A 52 6.51 2.08 16.98
C GLU A 52 7.19 0.90 16.27
N LYS A 53 6.56 0.40 15.21
CA LYS A 53 7.11 -0.67 14.36
C LYS A 53 7.01 -0.31 12.90
N TRP A 54 8.06 -0.57 12.13
CA TRP A 54 8.00 -0.43 10.67
C TRP A 54 7.37 -1.65 10.03
N LEU A 55 6.42 -1.39 9.13
CA LEU A 55 5.77 -2.35 8.28
C LEU A 55 6.16 -2.07 6.83
N HIS A 56 6.44 -3.11 6.07
CA HIS A 56 6.87 -3.01 4.68
C HIS A 56 5.99 -3.86 3.77
N ILE A 57 5.73 -3.37 2.57
CA ILE A 57 5.34 -4.25 1.47
C ILE A 57 6.56 -4.61 0.67
N VAL A 58 6.74 -5.91 0.51
CA VAL A 58 7.77 -6.52 -0.31
C VAL A 58 7.13 -7.06 -1.57
N GLU A 59 7.56 -6.55 -2.72
CA GLU A 59 7.29 -7.18 -4.01
C GLU A 59 8.26 -8.36 -4.20
N LEU A 60 7.72 -9.57 -4.21
CA LEU A 60 8.49 -10.81 -4.33
C LEU A 60 9.10 -10.93 -5.73
N ASP A 61 10.33 -11.43 -5.83
CA ASP A 61 10.97 -11.68 -7.13
C ASP A 61 10.20 -12.74 -7.93
N LYS A 62 9.62 -13.72 -7.23
CA LYS A 62 8.77 -14.77 -7.80
C LYS A 62 7.44 -14.82 -7.04
N SER A 63 6.35 -14.96 -7.77
CA SER A 63 5.05 -15.16 -7.13
C SER A 63 4.99 -16.53 -6.46
N VAL A 64 4.41 -16.57 -5.25
CA VAL A 64 4.18 -17.80 -4.48
C VAL A 64 2.71 -17.81 -4.09
N GLU A 65 2.01 -18.92 -4.36
CA GLU A 65 0.58 -19.07 -4.07
C GLU A 65 -0.30 -17.94 -4.65
N GLY A 66 0.05 -17.46 -5.85
CA GLY A 66 -0.65 -16.36 -6.52
C GLY A 66 -0.39 -14.97 -5.93
N ARG A 67 0.48 -14.86 -4.91
CA ARG A 67 0.85 -13.58 -4.29
C ARG A 67 2.13 -13.05 -4.90
N LYS A 68 2.12 -11.77 -5.28
CA LYS A 68 3.30 -11.02 -5.74
C LYS A 68 3.79 -10.02 -4.70
N PHE A 69 2.91 -9.64 -3.76
CA PHE A 69 3.19 -8.67 -2.72
C PHE A 69 2.90 -9.30 -1.36
N VAL A 70 3.74 -8.99 -0.38
CA VAL A 70 3.53 -9.40 1.01
C VAL A 70 3.88 -8.29 1.98
N THR A 71 3.12 -8.25 3.06
CA THR A 71 3.28 -7.31 4.15
C THR A 71 4.12 -7.96 5.25
N CYS A 72 5.20 -7.31 5.69
CA CYS A 72 6.16 -7.83 6.68
C CYS A 72 6.63 -6.73 7.63
N LEU A 73 6.77 -7.04 8.92
CA LEU A 73 7.46 -6.16 9.86
C LEU A 73 8.96 -6.10 9.54
N GLU A 74 9.61 -4.97 9.79
CA GLU A 74 11.04 -4.77 9.54
C GLU A 74 11.91 -5.84 10.23
N GLU A 75 11.57 -6.22 11.47
CA GLU A 75 12.26 -7.26 12.25
C GLU A 75 12.22 -8.66 11.61
N ASN A 76 11.32 -8.86 10.65
CA ASN A 76 11.16 -10.11 9.92
C ASN A 76 11.85 -10.10 8.54
N LEU A 77 12.61 -9.04 8.22
CA LEU A 77 13.30 -8.88 6.96
C LEU A 77 14.81 -8.84 7.18
N ARG A 78 15.55 -9.55 6.33
CA ARG A 78 17.01 -9.40 6.22
C ARG A 78 17.34 -8.48 5.06
N PRO A 79 17.92 -7.29 5.30
CA PRO A 79 18.39 -6.43 4.21
C PRO A 79 19.54 -7.07 3.44
N GLU A 80 19.53 -6.90 2.14
CA GLU A 80 20.67 -7.15 1.27
C GLU A 80 21.37 -5.83 0.92
N GLN A 81 22.67 -5.91 0.60
CA GLN A 81 23.43 -4.78 0.05
C GLN A 81 23.18 -4.62 -1.45
N ALA A 82 21.90 -4.64 -1.84
CA ALA A 82 21.46 -4.58 -3.24
C ALA A 82 20.13 -3.84 -3.33
N TYR A 83 19.91 -3.21 -4.49
CA TYR A 83 18.69 -2.46 -4.78
C TYR A 83 18.16 -2.90 -6.14
N SER A 84 16.84 -3.01 -6.23
CA SER A 84 16.16 -3.14 -7.52
C SER A 84 16.24 -1.84 -8.29
N ASN A 85 16.23 -1.95 -9.62
CA ASN A 85 16.03 -0.78 -10.46
C ASN A 85 14.61 -0.26 -10.26
N GLU A 86 14.48 1.02 -9.92
CA GLU A 86 13.21 1.72 -9.72
C GLU A 86 12.22 1.49 -10.88
N ARG A 87 12.71 1.46 -12.13
CA ARG A 87 11.89 1.25 -13.33
C ARG A 87 11.25 -0.14 -13.40
N CYS A 88 11.72 -1.11 -12.62
CA CYS A 88 11.08 -2.43 -12.54
C CYS A 88 9.77 -2.42 -11.77
N HIS A 89 9.50 -1.35 -11.00
CA HIS A 89 8.35 -1.26 -10.10
C HIS A 89 7.24 -0.32 -10.61
N VAL A 90 7.51 0.47 -11.65
CA VAL A 90 6.47 1.28 -12.30
C VAL A 90 5.54 0.39 -13.14
N GLY A 91 4.26 0.76 -13.22
CA GLY A 91 3.27 0.02 -13.98
C GLY A 91 3.54 0.04 -15.48
N THR A 92 3.24 -1.05 -16.16
CA THR A 92 3.25 -1.10 -17.64
C THR A 92 1.88 -0.80 -18.25
N ARG A 93 0.83 -0.78 -17.42
CA ARG A 93 -0.58 -0.54 -17.77
C ARG A 93 -1.30 0.02 -16.55
N ASN A 94 -2.57 0.40 -16.72
CA ASN A 94 -3.42 0.84 -15.62
C ASN A 94 -4.00 -0.36 -14.88
N GLU A 95 -3.77 -0.42 -13.58
CA GLU A 95 -4.11 -1.55 -12.71
C GLU A 95 -4.75 -1.05 -11.42
N ILE A 96 -5.72 -1.81 -10.91
CA ILE A 96 -6.35 -1.56 -9.62
C ILE A 96 -6.36 -2.84 -8.80
N SER A 97 -6.18 -2.69 -7.50
CA SER A 97 -6.30 -3.76 -6.51
C SER A 97 -7.17 -3.24 -5.37
N PHE A 98 -8.04 -4.09 -4.83
CA PHE A 98 -8.90 -3.76 -3.70
C PHE A 98 -8.47 -4.56 -2.48
N ASP A 99 -8.46 -3.91 -1.31
CA ASP A 99 -8.21 -4.59 -0.04
C ASP A 99 -9.48 -5.32 0.46
N THR A 100 -10.65 -4.79 0.11
CA THR A 100 -11.95 -5.29 0.57
C THR A 100 -12.87 -5.68 -0.57
N GLU A 101 -13.83 -6.56 -0.28
CA GLU A 101 -14.90 -6.91 -1.23
C GLU A 101 -15.81 -5.72 -1.56
N SER A 102 -15.87 -4.72 -0.68
CA SER A 102 -16.71 -3.53 -0.85
C SER A 102 -16.05 -2.47 -1.75
N GLY A 103 -14.74 -2.51 -1.99
CA GLY A 103 -14.05 -1.57 -2.89
C GLY A 103 -13.78 -0.18 -2.30
N HIS A 104 -13.91 -0.03 -0.99
CA HIS A 104 -13.67 1.25 -0.29
C HIS A 104 -12.22 1.72 -0.33
N GLU A 105 -11.30 0.78 -0.43
CA GLU A 105 -9.89 1.03 -0.24
C GLU A 105 -9.12 0.12 -1.18
N GLY A 106 -7.99 0.63 -1.64
CA GLY A 106 -7.09 -0.17 -2.43
C GLY A 106 -5.95 0.64 -3.01
N CYS A 107 -5.37 0.06 -4.05
CA CYS A 107 -4.24 0.64 -4.75
C CYS A 107 -4.56 0.76 -6.25
N LEU A 108 -4.09 1.85 -6.84
CA LEU A 108 -4.12 2.16 -8.26
C LEU A 108 -2.68 2.28 -8.75
N ARG A 109 -2.38 1.74 -9.92
CA ARG A 109 -1.10 1.97 -10.60
C ARG A 109 -1.36 2.32 -12.05
N ARG A 110 -0.97 3.53 -12.47
CA ARG A 110 -1.02 3.93 -13.88
C ARG A 110 0.23 3.46 -14.62
N ALA A 111 0.15 3.40 -15.95
CA ALA A 111 1.32 3.15 -16.77
C ALA A 111 2.40 4.23 -16.54
N GLY A 112 3.63 3.81 -16.25
CA GLY A 112 4.75 4.68 -15.93
C GLY A 112 4.77 5.23 -14.50
N GLU A 113 3.78 4.90 -13.67
CA GLU A 113 3.67 5.36 -12.29
C GLU A 113 3.88 4.22 -11.28
N PHE A 114 4.22 4.58 -10.05
CA PHE A 114 4.18 3.64 -8.93
C PHE A 114 2.76 3.38 -8.47
N TRP A 115 2.60 2.36 -7.63
CA TRP A 115 1.40 2.19 -6.83
C TRP A 115 1.10 3.45 -6.02
N GLN A 116 -0.17 3.84 -6.07
CA GLN A 116 -0.79 4.91 -5.33
C GLN A 116 -1.98 4.32 -4.60
N CYS A 117 -2.31 4.92 -3.47
CA CYS A 117 -3.40 4.43 -2.65
C CYS A 117 -4.66 5.22 -2.93
N PHE A 118 -5.82 4.62 -2.72
CA PHE A 118 -7.07 5.35 -2.67
C PHE A 118 -7.93 4.88 -1.51
N TYR A 119 -8.74 5.81 -1.01
CA TYR A 119 -9.76 5.54 0.00
C TYR A 119 -11.02 6.32 -0.33
N ILE A 120 -12.16 5.63 -0.35
CA ILE A 120 -13.49 6.14 -0.62
C ILE A 120 -14.24 6.28 0.70
N SER A 121 -14.69 7.51 0.99
CA SER A 121 -15.33 7.88 2.24
C SER A 121 -16.70 8.52 1.99
N TRP A 122 -17.68 8.20 2.82
CA TRP A 122 -18.96 8.90 2.79
C TRP A 122 -18.85 10.25 3.50
N LYS A 123 -19.27 11.31 2.82
CA LYS A 123 -19.36 12.66 3.36
C LYS A 123 -20.67 13.33 2.94
N ASN A 124 -21.08 14.34 3.70
CA ASN A 124 -22.20 15.21 3.32
C ASN A 124 -21.75 16.18 2.20
N VAL A 125 -21.42 15.63 1.04
CA VAL A 125 -21.03 16.36 -0.17
C VAL A 125 -22.10 16.19 -1.25
N PRO A 126 -22.39 17.23 -2.06
CA PRO A 126 -23.44 17.15 -3.08
C PRO A 126 -23.01 16.34 -4.31
N ILE A 127 -21.70 16.25 -4.57
CA ILE A 127 -21.07 15.53 -5.66
C ILE A 127 -19.74 14.93 -5.17
N VAL A 128 -19.15 14.03 -5.94
CA VAL A 128 -17.84 13.45 -5.66
C VAL A 128 -16.78 14.53 -5.53
N GLN A 129 -15.91 14.41 -4.53
CA GLN A 129 -14.75 15.27 -4.33
C GLN A 129 -13.50 14.42 -4.20
N ILE A 130 -12.41 14.86 -4.82
CA ILE A 130 -11.12 14.16 -4.76
C ILE A 130 -10.06 15.10 -4.19
N GLU A 131 -9.40 14.63 -3.14
CA GLU A 131 -8.19 15.24 -2.60
C GLU A 131 -7.03 14.29 -2.85
N SER A 132 -5.94 14.80 -3.42
CA SER A 132 -4.75 13.98 -3.71
C SER A 132 -3.52 14.57 -3.03
N GLY A 133 -2.64 13.72 -2.54
CA GLY A 133 -1.45 14.16 -1.85
C GLY A 133 -0.51 13.03 -1.44
N VAL A 134 0.65 13.41 -0.92
CA VAL A 134 1.63 12.47 -0.38
C VAL A 134 1.35 12.25 1.11
N TRP A 135 1.18 11.00 1.50
CA TRP A 135 0.93 10.60 2.87
C TRP A 135 2.22 10.52 3.68
N LYS A 136 2.09 10.29 5.00
CA LYS A 136 3.25 10.20 5.91
C LYS A 136 4.23 9.09 5.53
N SER A 137 3.75 8.02 4.91
CA SER A 137 4.56 6.93 4.34
C SER A 137 5.39 7.34 3.11
N GLY A 138 5.19 8.55 2.58
CA GLY A 138 5.82 9.02 1.35
C GLY A 138 5.11 8.55 0.07
N ILE A 139 4.00 7.83 0.19
CA ILE A 139 3.21 7.39 -0.96
C ILE A 139 2.16 8.42 -1.33
N TYR A 140 2.01 8.63 -2.63
CA TYR A 140 0.95 9.45 -3.17
C TYR A 140 -0.37 8.68 -3.17
N GLY A 141 -1.46 9.32 -2.77
CA GLY A 141 -2.78 8.71 -2.77
C GLY A 141 -3.92 9.69 -2.96
N HIS A 142 -5.12 9.12 -3.06
CA HIS A 142 -6.38 9.82 -3.36
C HIS A 142 -7.41 9.55 -2.26
N ARG A 143 -7.90 10.60 -1.60
CA ARG A 143 -9.14 10.53 -0.81
C ARG A 143 -10.30 10.93 -1.70
N ILE A 144 -11.30 10.05 -1.79
CA ILE A 144 -12.47 10.23 -2.64
C ILE A 144 -13.69 10.31 -1.73
N ASP A 145 -14.22 11.52 -1.55
CA ASP A 145 -15.38 11.76 -0.72
C ASP A 145 -16.65 11.69 -1.60
N ILE A 146 -17.59 10.82 -1.25
CA ILE A 146 -18.83 10.59 -2.00
C ILE A 146 -20.08 10.92 -1.16
N PRO A 147 -21.24 11.22 -1.80
CA PRO A 147 -22.48 11.48 -1.08
C PRO A 147 -22.92 10.32 -0.19
N VAL A 148 -23.40 10.64 1.02
CA VAL A 148 -23.99 9.65 1.94
C VAL A 148 -25.12 8.88 1.27
N GLY A 149 -25.15 7.56 1.50
CA GLY A 149 -26.16 6.66 0.92
C GLY A 149 -25.79 6.09 -0.44
N THR A 150 -24.65 6.50 -1.03
CA THR A 150 -24.11 5.85 -2.23
C THR A 150 -23.63 4.44 -1.88
N GLU A 151 -24.11 3.44 -2.61
CA GLU A 151 -23.64 2.05 -2.49
C GLU A 151 -22.24 1.94 -3.12
N ILE A 152 -21.28 1.43 -2.34
CA ILE A 152 -19.92 1.20 -2.81
C ILE A 152 -19.74 -0.31 -3.05
N SER A 153 -19.37 -0.63 -4.28
CA SER A 153 -18.92 -1.95 -4.70
C SER A 153 -17.59 -1.80 -5.44
N GLN A 154 -16.86 -2.90 -5.67
CA GLN A 154 -15.66 -2.86 -6.50
C GLN A 154 -15.93 -2.34 -7.92
N ALA A 155 -17.08 -2.68 -8.50
CA ALA A 155 -17.48 -2.16 -9.82
C ALA A 155 -17.68 -0.65 -9.78
N PHE A 156 -18.41 -0.15 -8.79
CA PHE A 156 -18.59 1.30 -8.59
C PHE A 156 -17.25 2.02 -8.37
N ALA A 157 -16.39 1.49 -7.49
CA ALA A 157 -15.10 2.08 -7.19
C ALA A 157 -14.19 2.13 -8.43
N LYS A 158 -14.16 1.04 -9.21
CA LYS A 158 -13.43 1.00 -10.48
C LYS A 158 -13.95 2.06 -11.45
N ASP A 159 -15.26 2.11 -11.69
CA ASP A 159 -15.87 3.05 -12.63
C ASP A 159 -15.64 4.50 -12.19
N LEU A 160 -15.76 4.77 -10.89
CA LEU A 160 -15.47 6.06 -10.28
C LEU A 160 -14.03 6.50 -10.54
N ILE A 161 -13.07 5.60 -10.33
CA ILE A 161 -11.64 5.88 -10.56
C ILE A 161 -11.33 6.06 -12.04
N GLU A 162 -11.93 5.25 -12.92
CA GLU A 162 -11.76 5.41 -14.38
C GLU A 162 -12.26 6.78 -14.85
N CYS A 163 -13.43 7.22 -14.36
CA CYS A 163 -14.05 8.48 -14.73
C CYS A 163 -13.30 9.68 -14.14
N GLU A 164 -13.14 9.71 -12.82
CA GLU A 164 -12.66 10.90 -12.12
C GLU A 164 -11.14 11.07 -12.22
N LEU A 165 -10.38 9.98 -12.36
CA LEU A 165 -8.93 10.01 -12.49
C LEU A 165 -8.43 9.77 -13.92
N GLY A 166 -9.34 9.57 -14.89
CA GLY A 166 -8.99 9.38 -16.30
C GLY A 166 -8.14 8.15 -16.57
N THR A 167 -8.39 7.04 -15.85
CA THR A 167 -7.50 5.86 -15.80
C THR A 167 -7.96 4.67 -16.62
N TYR A 168 -8.72 4.88 -17.68
CA TYR A 168 -9.25 3.80 -18.50
C TYR A 168 -8.21 3.19 -19.49
N PRO A 169 -8.23 1.87 -19.75
CA PRO A 169 -8.96 0.83 -19.02
C PRO A 169 -8.21 0.37 -17.76
N LEU A 170 -8.91 0.16 -16.64
CA LEU A 170 -8.36 -0.44 -15.44
C LEU A 170 -8.52 -1.96 -15.43
N GLU A 171 -7.40 -2.65 -15.21
CA GLU A 171 -7.39 -4.10 -14.96
C GLU A 171 -7.38 -4.37 -13.44
N VAL A 172 -8.34 -5.16 -12.97
CA VAL A 172 -8.35 -5.61 -11.57
C VAL A 172 -7.33 -6.74 -11.41
N ILE A 173 -6.33 -6.54 -10.55
CA ILE A 173 -5.27 -7.51 -10.29
C ILE A 173 -5.07 -7.71 -8.78
N SER A 174 -4.32 -8.77 -8.41
CA SER A 174 -3.76 -8.88 -7.07
C SER A 174 -2.57 -7.93 -6.91
N GLY A 175 -2.82 -6.77 -6.33
CA GLY A 175 -1.82 -5.74 -6.07
C GLY A 175 -1.27 -5.77 -4.65
N PRO A 176 -0.52 -4.72 -4.25
CA PRO A 176 -0.18 -4.50 -2.87
C PRO A 176 -1.44 -4.31 -2.02
N ASP A 177 -1.36 -4.77 -0.79
CA ASP A 177 -2.27 -4.38 0.28
C ASP A 177 -2.14 -2.86 0.50
N SER A 178 -3.22 -2.13 0.66
CA SER A 178 -3.12 -0.73 1.06
C SER A 178 -2.79 -0.70 2.55
N LEU A 179 -1.50 -0.73 2.90
CA LEU A 179 -1.06 -0.71 4.30
C LEU A 179 -1.79 0.39 5.07
N VAL A 180 -2.10 0.09 6.33
CA VAL A 180 -2.61 0.97 7.39
C VAL A 180 -3.02 2.35 6.89
N LEU A 181 -4.06 2.35 6.08
CA LEU A 181 -4.93 3.50 5.88
C LEU A 181 -5.88 3.73 7.07
N LYS A 182 -5.65 2.99 8.15
CA LYS A 182 -6.47 2.93 9.36
C LYS A 182 -5.88 3.79 10.47
#